data_AF-A0A1I0PWN2-F1
#
_entry.id   AF-A0A1I0PWN2-F1
#
_cell.length_a   1.000
_cell.length_b   1.000
_cell.length_c   1.000
_cell.angle_alpha   90.00
_cell.angle_beta   90.00
_cell.angle_gamma   90.00
#
_symmetry.space_group_name_H-M   'P 1'
#
loop_
_entity.id
_entity.type
_entity.pdbx_description
1 polymer ?
#
loop_
_entity_poly.entity_id
_entity_poly.type
_entity_poly.pdbx_seq_one_letter_code
_entity_poly.pdbx_strand_id
1 'polypeptide(L)'
;MGAFADDPDAPLVLVEVEVRRADPANNPVKLARYADAGDFDRPVRLAHVFTDYYDLADGVSSKRENAEFVGDLAARSLDGFDYEPYSLPVSPPKRGSDPPEGWRDAVDALAAEIPR
;
A
#
# COMPACT_ATOMS: atom_id res chain seq x y z
N MET A 1 16.19 -17.92 -6.24
CA MET A 1 15.94 -16.47 -6.12
C MET A 1 16.18 -15.89 -7.50
N GLY A 2 15.12 -15.81 -8.32
CA GLY A 2 15.23 -15.29 -9.68
C GLY A 2 15.45 -13.79 -9.63
N ALA A 3 16.41 -13.28 -10.40
CA ALA A 3 16.57 -11.85 -10.57
C ALA A 3 15.28 -11.30 -11.22
N PHE A 4 14.62 -10.35 -10.55
CA PHE A 4 13.60 -9.54 -11.19
C PHE A 4 14.33 -8.69 -12.22
N ALA A 5 14.07 -8.94 -13.50
CA ALA A 5 14.52 -8.01 -14.54
C ALA A 5 13.71 -6.73 -14.34
N ASP A 6 14.38 -5.64 -14.01
CA ASP A 6 13.77 -4.30 -13.97
C ASP A 6 13.48 -3.93 -15.43
N ASP A 7 12.22 -4.07 -15.82
CA ASP A 7 11.75 -3.57 -17.10
C ASP A 7 11.72 -2.03 -16.97
N PRO A 8 12.58 -1.30 -17.70
CA PRO A 8 12.66 0.17 -17.58
C PRO A 8 11.37 0.86 -18.03
N ASP A 9 10.53 0.17 -18.80
CA ASP A 9 9.23 0.68 -19.27
C ASP A 9 8.09 0.32 -18.30
N ALA A 10 8.34 -0.53 -17.29
CA ALA A 10 7.36 -0.86 -16.25
C ALA A 10 7.25 0.25 -15.20
N PRO A 11 6.04 0.49 -14.64
CA PRO A 11 5.85 1.48 -13.59
C PRO A 11 6.64 1.13 -12.32
N LEU A 12 7.03 2.14 -11.57
CA LEU A 12 7.58 1.97 -10.23
C LEU A 12 6.46 1.55 -9.27
N VAL A 13 6.48 0.30 -8.82
CA VAL A 13 5.55 -0.19 -7.80
C VAL A 13 6.09 0.13 -6.41
N LEU A 14 5.39 0.99 -5.68
CA LEU A 14 5.66 1.31 -4.28
C LEU A 14 4.66 0.59 -3.39
N VAL A 15 5.17 -0.19 -2.44
CA VAL A 15 4.32 -0.95 -1.50
C VAL A 15 4.42 -0.31 -0.11
N GLU A 16 3.31 0.25 0.37
CA GLU A 16 3.20 0.82 1.72
C GLU A 16 2.37 -0.12 2.61
N VAL A 17 2.99 -0.67 3.66
CA VAL A 17 2.32 -1.61 4.57
C VAL A 17 1.90 -0.90 5.85
N GLU A 18 0.60 -0.66 5.97
CA GLU A 18 -0.05 -0.08 7.14
C GLU A 18 -0.34 -1.15 8.18
N VAL A 19 0.55 -1.23 9.17
CA VAL A 19 0.40 -2.15 10.30
C VAL A 19 -0.55 -1.55 11.33
N ARG A 20 -0.18 -0.43 11.98
CA ARG A 20 -1.00 0.23 13.02
C ARG A 20 -0.84 1.74 13.03
N ARG A 21 -0.56 2.32 11.87
CA ARG A 21 -0.31 3.75 11.72
C ARG A 21 -1.53 4.57 12.15
N ALA A 22 -1.29 5.63 12.93
CA ALA A 22 -2.36 6.49 13.41
C ALA A 22 -3.05 7.26 12.27
N ASP A 23 -2.28 7.63 11.25
CA ASP A 23 -2.71 8.39 10.08
C ASP A 23 -2.09 7.78 8.81
N PRO A 24 -2.75 6.77 8.20
CA PRO A 24 -2.32 6.16 6.95
C PRO A 24 -2.55 7.05 5.74
N ALA A 25 -3.46 8.03 5.78
CA ALA A 25 -3.75 8.91 4.65
C ALA A 25 -2.58 9.81 4.28
N ASN A 26 -1.67 10.08 5.22
CA ASN A 26 -0.48 10.88 4.94
C ASN A 26 0.53 10.17 4.00
N ASN A 27 0.49 8.84 3.87
CA ASN A 27 1.38 8.12 2.97
C ASN A 27 1.06 8.39 1.48
N PRO A 28 -0.20 8.21 1.00
CA PRO A 28 -0.55 8.57 -0.38
C PRO A 28 -0.33 10.07 -0.65
N VAL A 29 -0.60 10.98 0.31
CA VAL A 29 -0.26 12.42 0.13
C VAL A 29 1.22 12.63 -0.20
N LYS A 30 2.11 11.99 0.57
CA LYS A 30 3.56 12.17 0.39
C LYS A 30 4.03 11.63 -0.94
N LEU A 31 3.58 10.44 -1.31
CA LEU A 31 4.00 9.79 -2.55
C LEU A 31 3.45 10.52 -3.77
N ALA A 32 2.17 10.94 -3.72
CA ALA A 32 1.57 11.78 -4.74
C ALA A 32 2.33 13.11 -4.90
N ARG A 33 2.74 13.74 -3.80
CA ARG A 33 3.55 14.97 -3.85
C ARG A 33 4.93 14.75 -4.50
N TYR A 34 5.58 13.62 -4.22
CA TYR A 34 6.86 13.30 -4.86
C TYR A 34 6.69 12.98 -6.35
N ALA A 35 5.61 12.31 -6.73
CA ALA A 35 5.26 12.07 -8.13
C ALA A 35 4.99 13.38 -8.88
N ASP A 36 4.18 14.28 -8.31
CA ASP A 36 3.91 15.62 -8.86
C ASP A 36 5.20 16.46 -9.00
N ALA A 37 6.14 16.31 -8.07
CA ALA A 37 7.45 16.98 -8.14
C ALA A 37 8.40 16.40 -9.21
N GLY A 38 8.05 15.28 -9.85
CA GLY A 38 8.91 14.59 -10.81
C GLY A 38 10.10 13.88 -10.16
N ASP A 39 9.98 13.50 -8.88
CA ASP A 39 11.04 12.78 -8.14
C ASP A 39 11.15 11.30 -8.56
N PHE A 40 10.21 10.82 -9.37
CA PHE A 40 10.26 9.51 -10.01
C PHE A 40 10.44 9.67 -11.52
N ASP A 41 11.31 8.85 -12.09
CA ASP A 41 11.67 8.84 -13.52
C ASP A 41 10.70 8.02 -14.39
N ARG A 42 9.71 7.38 -13.77
CA ARG A 42 8.68 6.55 -14.40
C ARG A 42 7.34 6.69 -13.67
N PRO A 43 6.21 6.31 -14.31
CA PRO A 43 4.91 6.26 -13.65
C PRO A 43 4.96 5.45 -12.36
N VAL A 44 4.20 5.87 -11.35
CA VAL A 44 4.16 5.24 -10.02
C VAL A 44 2.87 4.46 -9.88
N ARG A 45 2.94 3.28 -9.28
CA ARG A 45 1.78 2.55 -8.75
C ARG A 45 1.95 2.35 -7.25
N LEU A 46 1.06 2.92 -6.46
CA LEU A 46 1.02 2.72 -5.02
C LEU A 46 0.11 1.54 -4.67
N ALA A 47 0.71 0.44 -4.23
CA ALA A 47 0.02 -0.65 -3.54
C ALA A 47 -0.07 -0.32 -2.04
N HIS A 48 -1.24 0.11 -1.57
CA HIS A 48 -1.46 0.53 -0.19
C HIS A 48 -2.08 -0.60 0.62
N VAL A 49 -1.27 -1.28 1.43
CA VAL A 49 -1.63 -2.54 2.10
C VAL A 49 -2.08 -2.27 3.53
N PHE A 50 -3.25 -2.74 3.92
CA PHE A 50 -3.81 -2.58 5.26
C PHE A 50 -3.95 -3.91 5.98
N THR A 51 -3.46 -3.99 7.22
CA THR A 51 -3.71 -5.14 8.09
C THR A 51 -5.13 -5.15 8.66
N ASP A 52 -5.57 -6.27 9.25
CA ASP A 52 -6.87 -6.42 9.95
C ASP A 52 -7.11 -5.36 11.05
N TYR A 53 -6.06 -4.66 11.49
CA TYR A 53 -6.20 -3.54 12.41
C TYR A 53 -7.17 -2.46 11.90
N TYR A 54 -7.30 -2.34 10.58
CA TYR A 54 -8.18 -1.36 9.95
C TYR A 54 -9.56 -1.92 9.63
N ASP A 55 -9.84 -3.20 9.85
CA ASP A 55 -11.12 -3.81 9.55
C ASP A 55 -12.07 -3.73 10.76
N LEU A 56 -13.35 -3.54 10.48
CA LEU A 56 -14.45 -3.48 11.44
C LEU A 56 -15.49 -4.55 11.10
N ALA A 57 -16.40 -4.83 12.04
CA ALA A 57 -17.47 -5.81 11.81
C ALA A 57 -18.32 -5.49 10.56
N ASP A 58 -18.53 -4.21 10.29
CA ASP A 58 -19.37 -3.71 9.19
C ASP A 58 -18.60 -2.78 8.25
N GLY A 59 -17.39 -3.17 7.84
CA GLY A 59 -16.57 -2.43 6.87
C GLY A 59 -15.16 -2.15 7.36
N VAL A 60 -14.64 -0.95 7.08
CA VAL A 60 -13.28 -0.55 7.45
C VAL A 60 -13.30 0.69 8.33
N SER A 61 -12.22 0.90 9.06
CA SER A 61 -12.04 2.07 9.91
C SER A 61 -11.96 3.35 9.06
N SER A 62 -12.43 4.45 9.61
CA SER A 62 -12.35 5.77 8.97
C SER A 62 -10.92 6.19 8.58
N LYS A 63 -9.90 5.63 9.25
CA LYS A 63 -8.49 5.82 8.86
C LYS A 63 -8.20 5.23 7.48
N ARG A 64 -8.68 4.00 7.23
CA ARG A 64 -8.54 3.33 5.93
C ARG A 64 -9.42 4.01 4.89
N GLU A 65 -10.67 4.35 5.22
CA GLU A 65 -11.55 5.10 4.30
C GLU A 65 -10.90 6.41 3.84
N ASN A 66 -10.30 7.18 4.76
CA ASN A 66 -9.61 8.42 4.42
C ASN A 66 -8.37 8.18 3.56
N ALA A 67 -7.61 7.11 3.83
CA ALA A 67 -6.43 6.79 3.04
C ALA A 67 -6.79 6.36 1.62
N GLU A 68 -7.81 5.52 1.47
CA GLU A 68 -8.36 5.12 0.17
C GLU A 68 -8.90 6.31 -0.61
N PHE A 69 -9.70 7.16 0.05
CA PHE A 69 -10.20 8.39 -0.57
C PHE A 69 -9.08 9.29 -1.12
N VAL A 70 -8.01 9.49 -0.33
CA VAL A 70 -6.87 10.32 -0.73
C VAL A 70 -6.06 9.66 -1.85
N GLY A 71 -5.84 8.34 -1.77
CA GLY A 71 -5.19 7.57 -2.82
C GLY A 71 -5.92 7.66 -4.15
N ASP A 72 -7.23 7.42 -4.14
CA ASP A 72 -8.10 7.53 -5.31
C ASP A 72 -8.15 8.97 -5.84
N LEU A 73 -8.13 9.98 -4.96
CA LEU A 73 -8.06 11.37 -5.38
C LEU A 73 -6.73 11.67 -6.09
N ALA A 74 -5.60 11.19 -5.56
CA ALA A 74 -4.30 11.36 -6.19
C ALA A 74 -4.25 10.71 -7.57
N ALA A 75 -4.68 9.44 -7.68
CA ALA A 75 -4.66 8.71 -8.95
C ALA A 75 -5.54 9.32 -10.03
N ARG A 76 -6.64 9.98 -9.64
CA ARG A 76 -7.49 10.72 -10.58
C ARG A 76 -6.94 12.10 -10.96
N SER A 77 -6.02 12.66 -10.18
CA SER A 77 -5.56 14.05 -10.33
C SER A 77 -4.17 14.17 -10.93
N LEU A 78 -3.35 13.13 -10.84
CA LEU A 78 -1.95 13.14 -11.26
C LEU A 78 -1.74 12.16 -12.41
N ASP A 79 -1.24 12.67 -13.53
CA ASP A 79 -0.85 11.81 -14.65
C ASP A 79 0.31 10.89 -14.25
N GLY A 80 0.17 9.60 -14.52
CA GLY A 80 1.21 8.61 -14.21
C GLY A 80 1.29 8.21 -12.74
N PHE A 81 0.24 8.43 -11.94
CA PHE A 81 0.12 7.89 -10.59
C PHE A 81 -1.11 6.96 -10.49
N ASP A 82 -0.88 5.68 -10.23
CA ASP A 82 -1.92 4.70 -9.94
C ASP A 82 -1.98 4.42 -8.43
N TYR A 83 -3.17 4.09 -7.94
CA TYR A 83 -3.41 3.71 -6.55
C TYR A 83 -4.26 2.44 -6.48
N GLU A 84 -3.85 1.49 -5.63
CA GLU A 84 -4.63 0.28 -5.39
C GLU A 84 -4.52 -0.13 -3.91
N PRO A 85 -5.64 -0.18 -3.17
CA PRO A 85 -5.64 -0.66 -1.80
C PRO A 85 -5.71 -2.19 -1.74
N TYR A 86 -4.96 -2.78 -0.81
CA TYR A 86 -4.96 -4.21 -0.55
C TYR A 86 -5.23 -4.51 0.93
N SER A 87 -5.82 -5.68 1.19
CA SER A 87 -5.97 -6.21 2.55
C SER A 87 -4.92 -7.29 2.80
N LEU A 88 -4.20 -7.19 3.91
CA LEU A 88 -3.30 -8.21 4.42
C LEU A 88 -3.97 -8.86 5.64
N PRO A 89 -4.45 -10.11 5.55
CA PRO A 89 -5.22 -10.78 6.61
C PRO A 89 -4.34 -11.21 7.78
N VAL A 90 -3.80 -10.20 8.46
CA VAL A 90 -2.84 -10.32 9.55
C VAL A 90 -3.30 -9.39 10.65
N SER A 91 -3.55 -9.94 11.83
CA SER A 91 -3.88 -9.16 13.02
C SER A 91 -2.59 -8.77 13.75
N PRO A 92 -2.13 -7.50 13.66
CA PRO A 92 -0.85 -7.11 14.23
C PRO A 92 -0.89 -7.11 15.77
N PRO A 93 0.24 -7.41 16.44
CA PRO A 93 0.27 -7.47 17.89
C PRO A 93 -0.03 -6.10 18.53
N LYS A 94 -0.78 -6.12 19.64
CA LYS A 94 -1.06 -4.89 20.41
C LYS A 94 0.20 -4.31 21.04
N ARG A 95 1.20 -5.14 21.36
CA ARG A 95 2.51 -4.81 21.95
C ARG A 95 3.56 -5.83 21.48
N GLY A 96 4.83 -5.42 21.45
CA GLY A 96 5.94 -6.27 21.01
C GLY A 96 6.17 -6.20 19.50
N SER A 97 7.19 -6.92 19.04
CA SER A 97 7.63 -6.94 17.64
C SER A 97 7.61 -8.33 17.02
N ASP A 98 7.14 -9.34 17.76
CA ASP A 98 7.00 -10.69 17.23
C ASP A 98 5.88 -10.72 16.20
N PRO A 99 6.15 -11.19 14.97
CA PRO A 99 5.14 -11.26 13.95
C PRO A 99 4.11 -12.36 14.31
N PRO A 100 2.82 -12.14 14.03
CA PRO A 100 1.76 -13.09 14.36
C PRO A 100 1.89 -14.38 13.55
N GLU A 101 1.28 -15.47 14.00
CA GLU A 101 1.26 -16.73 13.25
C GLU A 101 0.68 -16.55 11.84
N GLY A 102 1.20 -17.29 10.86
CA GLY A 102 0.71 -17.25 9.47
C GLY A 102 1.07 -15.99 8.67
N TRP A 103 1.79 -15.02 9.25
CA TRP A 103 2.12 -13.75 8.56
C TRP A 103 2.89 -13.95 7.24
N ARG A 104 3.76 -14.95 7.15
CA ARG A 104 4.56 -15.20 5.94
C ARG A 104 3.66 -15.66 4.79
N ASP A 105 2.80 -16.63 5.06
CA ASP A 105 1.88 -17.15 4.05
C ASP A 105 0.93 -16.06 3.54
N ALA A 106 0.45 -15.19 4.44
CA ALA A 106 -0.37 -14.04 4.07
C ALA A 106 0.38 -13.02 3.19
N VAL A 107 1.66 -12.75 3.51
CA VAL A 107 2.51 -11.86 2.70
C VAL A 107 2.83 -12.49 1.34
N ASP A 108 3.15 -13.78 1.29
CA ASP A 108 3.44 -14.50 0.05
C ASP A 108 2.22 -14.55 -0.87
N ALA A 109 1.02 -14.75 -0.31
CA ALA A 109 -0.23 -14.68 -1.05
C ALA A 109 -0.46 -13.29 -1.63
N LEU A 110 -0.35 -12.23 -0.83
CA LEU A 110 -0.51 -10.86 -1.29
C LEU A 110 0.54 -10.46 -2.34
N ALA A 111 1.79 -10.89 -2.18
CA ALA A 111 2.85 -10.62 -3.14
C ALA A 111 2.61 -11.26 -4.51
N ALA A 112 1.76 -12.30 -4.59
CA ALA A 112 1.34 -12.90 -5.85
C ALA A 112 0.20 -12.12 -6.53
N GLU A 113 -0.51 -11.26 -5.80
CA GLU A 113 -1.60 -10.42 -6.32
C GLU A 113 -1.10 -9.07 -6.84
N ILE A 114 -0.10 -8.49 -6.19
CA ILE A 114 0.45 -7.18 -6.59
C ILE A 114 1.18 -7.32 -7.94
N PRO A 115 0.78 -6.55 -8.97
CA PRO A 115 1.46 -6.55 -10.27
C PRO A 115 2.94 -6.18 -10.13
N ARG A 116 3.79 -6.80 -10.95
CA ARG A 116 5.22 -6.51 -11.03
C ARG A 116 5.52 -5.42 -12.05
#